data_AF-A0A013TLC5-F1
#
_entry.id   AF-A0A013TLC5-F1
#
_cell.length_a   1.000
_cell.length_b   1.000
_cell.length_c   1.000
_cell.angle_alpha   90.00
_cell.angle_beta   90.00
_cell.angle_gamma   90.00
#
_symmetry.space_group_name_H-M   'P 1'
#
loop_
_entity.id
_entity.type
_entity.pdbx_description
1 polymer ?
#
loop_
_entity_poly.entity_id
_entity_poly.type
_entity_poly.pdbx_seq_one_letter_code
_entity_poly.pdbx_strand_id
1 'polypeptide(L)'
;MNTNDQKLAHYIKIKFGTAPSEPTSYQLEKIKQDIQALVAKGITPSAKDWADIVKKYCPDAGSYIYKGVDTSDLITLLQLATKK
;
A
#
# COMPACT_ATOMS: atom_id res chain seq x y z
N MET A 1 12.27 -6.14 9.07
CA MET A 1 10.96 -5.71 8.53
C MET A 1 9.95 -5.94 9.64
N ASN A 2 9.26 -4.89 10.13
CA ASN A 2 8.33 -5.04 11.25
C ASN A 2 7.04 -5.73 10.79
N THR A 3 6.32 -6.38 11.70
CA THR A 3 5.06 -7.10 11.41
C THR A 3 4.01 -6.21 10.72
N ASN A 4 4.02 -4.90 11.00
CA ASN A 4 3.14 -3.93 10.34
C ASN A 4 3.50 -3.71 8.87
N ASP A 5 4.80 -3.69 8.54
CA ASP A 5 5.27 -3.54 7.17
C ASP A 5 4.92 -4.77 6.33
N GLN A 6 5.04 -5.97 6.90
CA GLN A 6 4.64 -7.21 6.23
C GLN A 6 3.14 -7.25 5.96
N LYS A 7 2.32 -6.80 6.93
CA LYS A 7 0.88 -6.66 6.74
C LYS A 7 0.55 -5.63 5.67
N LEU A 8 1.17 -4.45 5.72
CA LEU A 8 0.96 -3.39 4.75
C LEU A 8 1.31 -3.86 3.33
N ALA A 9 2.45 -4.52 3.15
CA ALA A 9 2.86 -5.09 1.87
C ALA A 9 1.85 -6.13 1.36
N HIS A 10 1.37 -7.01 2.24
CA HIS A 10 0.36 -7.99 1.92
C HIS A 10 -0.97 -7.35 1.47
N TYR A 11 -1.44 -6.34 2.20
CA TYR A 11 -2.66 -5.63 1.84
C TYR A 11 -2.52 -4.87 0.53
N ILE A 12 -1.39 -4.20 0.30
CA ILE A 12 -1.12 -3.52 -0.97
C ILE A 12 -1.17 -4.52 -2.12
N LYS A 13 -0.53 -5.68 -1.93
CA LYS A 13 -0.48 -6.75 -2.92
C LYS A 13 -1.86 -7.28 -3.28
N ILE A 14 -2.70 -7.56 -2.28
CA ILE A 14 -4.05 -8.08 -2.53
C ILE A 14 -4.97 -6.99 -3.13
N LYS A 15 -4.93 -5.78 -2.58
CA LYS A 15 -5.87 -4.71 -2.95
C LYS A 15 -5.55 -4.07 -4.30
N PHE A 16 -4.27 -3.86 -4.59
CA PHE A 16 -3.82 -3.21 -5.82
C PHE A 16 -3.23 -4.18 -6.82
N GLY A 17 -3.07 -5.45 -6.47
CA GLY A 17 -2.69 -6.47 -7.44
C GLY A 17 -1.25 -6.32 -7.94
N THR A 18 -0.28 -6.22 -7.04
CA THR A 18 1.14 -6.12 -7.39
C THR A 18 1.78 -7.48 -7.66
N ALA A 19 2.96 -7.49 -8.29
CA ALA A 19 3.74 -8.70 -8.52
C ALA A 19 4.03 -9.46 -7.22
N PRO A 20 4.25 -10.79 -7.25
CA PRO A 20 4.46 -11.57 -6.04
C PRO A 20 5.71 -11.17 -5.24
N SER A 21 6.72 -10.63 -5.92
CA SER A 21 7.96 -10.06 -5.39
C SER A 21 7.84 -8.60 -4.95
N GLU A 22 6.67 -7.97 -5.14
CA GLU A 22 6.39 -6.57 -4.84
C GLU A 22 5.21 -6.42 -3.87
N PRO A 23 5.17 -5.36 -3.04
CA PRO A 23 6.22 -4.35 -2.88
C PRO A 23 7.44 -4.86 -2.09
N THR A 24 8.64 -4.54 -2.56
CA THR A 24 9.89 -4.71 -1.80
C THR A 24 9.94 -3.76 -0.60
N SER A 25 10.84 -4.00 0.35
CA SER A 25 11.02 -3.10 1.51
C SER A 25 11.25 -1.65 1.12
N TYR A 26 12.06 -1.41 0.07
CA TYR A 26 12.33 -0.06 -0.43
C TYR A 26 11.09 0.60 -1.04
N GLN A 27 10.35 -0.13 -1.89
CA GLN A 27 9.09 0.37 -2.47
C GLN A 27 8.06 0.66 -1.37
N LEU A 28 7.95 -0.22 -0.38
CA LEU A 28 7.05 -0.06 0.76
C LEU A 28 7.38 1.21 1.57
N GLU A 29 8.66 1.46 1.84
CA GLU A 29 9.09 2.68 2.54
C GLU A 29 8.73 3.94 1.74
N LYS A 30 8.90 3.92 0.43
CA LYS A 30 8.50 5.03 -0.45
C LYS A 30 7.00 5.27 -0.47
N ILE A 31 6.21 4.20 -0.55
CA ILE A 31 4.74 4.27 -0.46
C ILE A 31 4.34 4.88 0.88
N LYS A 32 4.92 4.41 1.99
CA LYS A 32 4.68 4.98 3.33
C LYS A 32 5.02 6.46 3.40
N GLN A 33 6.16 6.89 2.85
CA GLN A 33 6.58 8.29 2.82
C GLN A 33 5.57 9.18 2.08
N ASP A 34 5.14 8.77 0.88
CA ASP A 34 4.17 9.56 0.09
C ASP A 34 2.80 9.62 0.80
N ILE A 35 2.34 8.51 1.39
CA ILE A 35 1.09 8.48 2.18
C ILE A 35 1.19 9.37 3.41
N GLN A 36 2.29 9.30 4.17
CA GLN A 36 2.52 10.16 5.33
C GLN A 36 2.60 11.64 4.93
N ALA A 37 3.16 11.95 3.76
CA ALA A 37 3.20 13.32 3.25
C ALA A 37 1.80 13.86 2.91
N LEU A 38 0.89 13.02 2.38
CA LEU A 38 -0.51 13.40 2.17
C LEU A 38 -1.23 13.64 3.50
N VAL A 39 -1.07 12.73 4.46
CA VAL A 39 -1.66 12.87 5.80
C VAL A 39 -1.13 14.11 6.51
N ALA A 40 0.17 14.40 6.40
CA ALA A 40 0.79 15.60 6.96
C ALA A 40 0.23 16.90 6.35
N LYS A 41 -0.28 16.86 5.13
CA LYS A 41 -1.00 17.98 4.47
C LYS A 41 -2.47 18.06 4.89
N GLY A 42 -2.94 17.20 5.80
CA GLY A 42 -4.35 17.09 6.18
C GLY A 42 -5.21 16.36 5.15
N ILE A 43 -4.60 15.71 4.15
CA ILE A 43 -5.30 14.98 3.11
C ILE A 43 -5.43 13.52 3.53
N THR A 44 -6.65 13.01 3.62
CA THR A 44 -6.89 11.58 3.81
C THR A 44 -6.77 10.87 2.47
N PRO A 45 -5.78 9.97 2.27
CA PRO A 45 -5.55 9.35 0.97
C PRO A 45 -6.72 8.45 0.58
N SER A 46 -7.29 8.69 -0.59
CA SER A 46 -8.36 7.87 -1.17
C SER A 46 -7.82 6.59 -1.80
N ALA A 47 -8.71 5.65 -2.17
CA ALA A 47 -8.30 4.46 -2.94
C ALA A 47 -7.53 4.81 -4.20
N LYS A 48 -7.90 5.91 -4.87
CA LYS A 48 -7.23 6.39 -6.07
C LYS A 48 -5.82 6.88 -5.75
N ASP A 49 -5.65 7.67 -4.70
CA ASP A 49 -4.32 8.15 -4.28
C ASP A 49 -3.39 6.99 -3.93
N TRP A 50 -3.90 6.01 -3.20
CA TRP A 50 -3.16 4.78 -2.91
C TRP A 50 -2.80 4.01 -4.19
N ALA A 51 -3.73 3.86 -5.13
CA ALA A 51 -3.47 3.17 -6.38
C ALA A 51 -2.40 3.89 -7.22
N ASP A 52 -2.48 5.23 -7.32
CA ASP A 52 -1.49 6.05 -8.03
C ASP A 52 -0.10 5.96 -7.38
N ILE A 53 -0.02 6.06 -6.05
CA ILE A 53 1.25 5.93 -5.30
C ILE A 53 1.83 4.52 -5.44
N VAL A 54 0.99 3.49 -5.26
CA VAL A 54 1.44 2.10 -5.40
C VAL A 54 1.91 1.85 -6.84
N LYS A 55 1.16 2.29 -7.85
CA LYS A 55 1.54 2.13 -9.27
C LYS A 55 2.81 2.88 -9.65
N LYS A 56 3.06 4.03 -9.00
CA LYS A 56 4.31 4.80 -9.18
C LYS A 56 5.54 4.01 -8.74
N TYR A 57 5.44 3.17 -7.70
CA TYR A 57 6.57 2.40 -7.18
C TYR A 57 6.56 0.92 -7.61
N CYS A 58 5.38 0.36 -7.88
CA CYS A 58 5.14 -0.99 -8.35
C CYS A 58 4.40 -0.90 -9.69
N PRO A 59 5.11 -0.86 -10.83
CA PRO A 59 4.48 -0.69 -12.15
C PRO A 59 3.56 -1.85 -12.53
N ASP A 60 3.79 -3.02 -11.93
CA ASP A 60 2.96 -4.22 -12.07
C ASP A 60 1.65 -4.18 -11.26
N ALA A 61 1.41 -3.10 -10.51
CA ALA A 61 0.15 -2.89 -9.80
C ALA A 61 -1.04 -2.85 -10.77
N GLY A 62 -2.02 -3.72 -10.52
CA GLY A 62 -3.23 -3.89 -11.33
C GLY A 62 -3.14 -5.07 -12.31
N SER A 63 -1.96 -5.68 -12.47
CA SER A 63 -1.74 -6.82 -13.36
C SER A 63 -2.06 -8.16 -12.68
N TYR A 64 -2.03 -8.21 -11.34
CA TYR A 64 -2.25 -9.45 -10.58
C TYR A 64 -3.59 -9.42 -9.84
N ILE A 65 -4.42 -10.44 -10.05
CA ILE A 65 -5.69 -10.57 -9.33
C ILE A 65 -5.56 -11.70 -8.31
N TYR A 66 -5.44 -11.34 -7.04
CA TYR A 66 -5.40 -12.31 -5.94
C TYR A 66 -6.83 -12.72 -5.57
N LYS A 67 -7.32 -13.82 -6.15
CA LYS A 67 -8.62 -14.43 -5.81
C LYS A 67 -8.55 -15.13 -4.45
N GLY A 68 -8.80 -14.37 -3.39
CA GLY A 68 -8.86 -14.83 -1.99
C GLY A 68 -9.20 -13.70 -1.02
N VAL A 69 -10.00 -12.75 -1.53
CA VAL A 69 -10.40 -11.43 -1.02
C VAL A 69 -10.00 -11.14 0.43
N ASP A 70 -8.93 -10.37 0.57
CA ASP A 70 -8.77 -9.56 1.75
C ASP A 70 -9.64 -8.29 1.58
N THR A 71 -10.75 -8.25 2.31
CA THR A 71 -11.73 -7.15 2.30
C THR A 71 -11.25 -5.92 3.06
N SER A 72 -9.97 -5.83 3.41
CA SER A 72 -9.50 -4.79 4.32
C SER A 72 -9.69 -3.39 3.77
N ASP A 73 -10.36 -2.58 4.57
CA ASP A 73 -10.65 -1.18 4.30
C ASP A 73 -9.39 -0.33 4.13
N LEU A 74 -9.51 0.78 3.39
CA LEU A 74 -8.44 1.77 3.25
C LEU A 74 -7.99 2.32 4.61
N ILE A 75 -8.89 2.30 5.61
CA ILE A 75 -8.60 2.69 6.98
C ILE A 75 -7.55 1.77 7.59
N THR A 76 -7.65 0.45 7.39
CA THR A 76 -6.67 -0.54 7.86
C THR A 76 -5.30 -0.30 7.22
N LEU A 77 -5.27 -0.05 5.90
CA LEU A 77 -4.06 0.31 5.18
C LEU A 77 -3.41 1.59 5.74
N LEU A 78 -4.22 2.62 5.99
CA LEU A 78 -3.75 3.88 6.53
C LEU A 78 -3.17 3.71 7.93
N GLN A 79 -3.85 2.96 8.81
CA GLN A 79 -3.36 2.69 10.16
C GLN A 79 -2.02 1.95 10.14
N LEU A 80 -1.84 1.00 9.23
CA LEU A 80 -0.58 0.24 9.12
C LEU A 80 0.56 1.09 8.56
N ALA A 81 0.28 2.01 7.64
CA ALA A 81 1.29 2.91 7.09
C ALA A 81 1.69 4.06 8.03
N THR A 82 0.83 4.41 8.99
CA THR A 82 1.04 5.53 9.93
C THR A 82 1.45 5.10 11.33
N LYS A 83 1.26 3.83 11.72
CA LYS A 83 1.81 3.29 12.97
C LYS A 83 3.33 3.13 12.87
N LYS A 84 4.05 3.72 13.84
CA LYS A 84 5.49 3.51 14.06
C LYS A 84 5.78 2.12 14.61
#